data_AF-F2TBF2-F1
#
_entry.id   AF-F2TBF2-F1
#
_cell.length_a   1.000
_cell.length_b   1.000
_cell.length_c   1.000
_cell.angle_alpha   90.00
_cell.angle_beta   90.00
_cell.angle_gamma   90.00
#
_symmetry.space_group_name_H-M   'P 1'
#
loop_
_entity.id
_entity.type
_entity.pdbx_description
1 polymer ?
#
loop_
_entity_poly.entity_id
_entity_poly.type
_entity_poly.pdbx_seq_one_letter_code
_entity_poly.pdbx_strand_id
1 'polypeptide(L)'
;MTIHPLLEIISRIVSKLGTYYEVWPCEKIDFTWQFYKIPVSYLAAYPMCAPLPDPAKLLPGYDPVAIVKADDNGMEPAQIGANLNLSFGLALWLALFLHIFGVEIYLQLTPRESQRLRMVSYERQKAAGYANPGLRRLKLGSPCRLLV
;
A
#
# COMPACT_ATOMS: atom_id res chain seq x y z
N MET A 1 -5.40 -2.98 1.92
CA MET A 1 -6.09 -3.98 1.07
C MET A 1 -5.86 -3.78 -0.42
N THR A 2 -5.68 -2.56 -0.92
CA THR A 2 -5.44 -2.31 -2.37
C THR A 2 -3.98 -2.44 -2.80
N ILE A 3 -3.02 -2.21 -1.91
CA ILE A 3 -1.60 -2.08 -2.30
C ILE A 3 -0.93 -3.40 -2.69
N HIS A 4 -1.25 -4.49 -1.99
CA HIS A 4 -0.64 -5.80 -2.20
C HIS A 4 -0.88 -6.37 -3.62
N PRO A 5 -2.13 -6.42 -4.13
CA PRO A 5 -2.36 -6.90 -5.49
C PRO A 5 -1.80 -5.95 -6.56
N LEU A 6 -1.75 -4.64 -6.29
CA LEU A 6 -1.17 -3.66 -7.23
C LEU A 6 0.34 -3.85 -7.36
N LEU A 7 1.03 -4.07 -6.25
CA LEU A 7 2.48 -4.22 -6.22
C LEU A 7 2.95 -5.44 -7.02
N GLU A 8 2.26 -6.58 -6.91
CA GLU A 8 2.53 -7.80 -7.70
C GLU A 8 2.41 -7.56 -9.22
N ILE A 9 1.37 -6.83 -9.63
CA ILE A 9 1.13 -6.53 -11.05
C ILE A 9 2.21 -5.58 -11.58
N ILE A 10 2.54 -4.54 -10.82
CA ILE A 10 3.52 -3.53 -11.22
C ILE A 10 4.92 -4.14 -11.28
N SER A 11 5.29 -4.98 -10.30
CA SER A 11 6.57 -5.71 -10.28
C SER A 11 6.81 -6.48 -11.58
N ARG A 12 5.78 -7.18 -12.06
CA ARG A 12 5.85 -7.95 -13.32
C ARG A 12 6.01 -7.03 -14.52
N ILE A 13 5.31 -5.90 -14.56
CA ILE A 13 5.41 -4.93 -15.67
C ILE A 13 6.81 -4.32 -15.71
N VAL A 14 7.34 -3.87 -14.56
CA VAL A 14 8.68 -3.28 -14.46
C VAL A 14 9.75 -4.28 -14.90
N SER A 15 9.62 -5.55 -14.48
CA SER A 15 10.54 -6.62 -14.90
C SER A 15 10.47 -6.91 -16.39
N LYS A 16 9.27 -6.89 -16.99
CA LYS A 16 9.09 -7.09 -18.43
C LYS A 16 9.66 -5.94 -19.26
N LEU A 17 9.64 -4.72 -18.73
CA LEU A 17 10.27 -3.57 -19.36
C LEU A 17 11.79 -3.69 -19.27
N GLY A 18 12.33 -4.11 -18.12
CA GLY A 18 13.75 -4.44 -17.94
C GLY A 18 14.73 -3.29 -18.16
N THR A 19 14.23 -2.08 -18.39
CA THR A 19 15.00 -0.85 -18.64
C THR A 19 15.20 0.00 -17.40
N TYR A 20 14.68 -0.42 -16.25
CA TYR A 20 14.75 0.33 -15.00
C TYR A 20 15.95 -0.11 -14.17
N TYR A 21 16.68 0.88 -13.68
CA TYR A 21 17.85 0.71 -12.85
C TYR A 21 17.70 1.57 -11.60
N GLU A 22 18.09 1.03 -10.45
CA GLU A 22 18.13 1.74 -9.19
C GLU A 22 19.57 1.78 -8.69
N VAL A 23 19.95 2.90 -8.08
CA VAL A 23 21.27 3.06 -7.45
C VAL A 23 21.15 2.63 -5.99
N TRP A 24 21.90 1.61 -5.60
CA TRP A 24 21.96 1.13 -4.22
C TRP A 24 23.37 1.32 -3.64
N PRO A 25 23.51 1.73 -2.37
CA PRO A 25 24.81 1.77 -1.71
C PRO A 25 25.33 0.35 -1.47
N CYS A 26 26.64 0.16 -1.58
CA CYS A 26 27.26 -1.16 -1.44
C CYS A 26 27.05 -1.79 -0.06
N GLU A 27 26.96 -0.98 1.00
CA GLU A 27 26.63 -1.46 2.34
C GLU A 27 25.24 -2.11 2.41
N LYS A 28 24.26 -1.55 1.70
CA LYS A 28 22.91 -2.13 1.60
C LYS A 28 22.93 -3.46 0.86
N ILE A 29 23.76 -3.59 -0.17
CA ILE A 29 23.91 -4.83 -0.94
C ILE A 29 24.56 -5.90 -0.07
N ASP A 30 25.64 -5.59 0.65
CA ASP A 30 26.31 -6.51 1.59
C ASP A 30 25.35 -6.99 2.69
N PHE A 31 24.63 -6.06 3.33
CA PHE A 31 23.62 -6.41 4.33
C PHE A 31 22.55 -7.35 3.78
N THR A 32 22.05 -7.06 2.56
CA THR A 32 21.05 -7.91 1.88
C THR A 32 21.61 -9.31 1.63
N TRP A 33 22.86 -9.40 1.17
CA TRP A 33 23.53 -10.67 0.90
C TRP A 33 23.71 -11.53 2.16
N GLN A 34 24.11 -10.90 3.27
CA GLN A 34 24.24 -11.55 4.57
C GLN A 34 22.88 -12.02 5.10
N PHE A 35 21.84 -11.20 4.93
CA PHE A 35 20.48 -11.53 5.35
C PHE A 35 19.93 -12.76 4.62
N TYR A 36 20.10 -12.82 3.30
CA TYR A 36 19.67 -13.96 2.49
C TYR A 36 20.65 -15.15 2.49
N LYS A 37 21.77 -15.07 3.24
CA LYS A 37 22.78 -16.13 3.41
C LYS A 37 23.26 -16.72 2.09
N ILE A 38 23.51 -15.87 1.10
CA ILE A 38 23.93 -16.31 -0.21
C ILE A 38 25.43 -16.67 -0.16
N PRO A 39 25.84 -17.89 -0.59
CA PRO A 39 27.20 -18.38 -0.44
C PRO A 39 28.20 -17.79 -1.45
N VAL A 40 27.72 -17.11 -2.50
CA VAL A 40 28.57 -16.43 -3.49
C VAL A 40 28.92 -15.02 -3.01
N SER A 41 30.07 -14.47 -3.40
CA SER A 41 30.40 -13.08 -3.02
C SER A 41 29.57 -12.09 -3.85
N TYR A 42 29.03 -11.06 -3.20
CA TYR A 42 28.30 -9.98 -3.90
C TYR A 42 29.20 -9.22 -4.88
N LEU A 43 30.52 -9.24 -4.67
CA LEU A 43 31.52 -8.63 -5.55
C LEU A 43 31.55 -9.25 -6.95
N ALA A 44 31.15 -10.52 -7.09
CA ALA A 44 31.05 -11.16 -8.40
C ALA A 44 29.91 -10.56 -9.26
N ALA A 45 28.80 -10.17 -8.61
CA ALA A 45 27.67 -9.53 -9.26
C ALA A 45 27.85 -8.01 -9.39
N TYR A 46 28.48 -7.38 -8.40
CA TYR A 46 28.68 -5.94 -8.31
C TYR A 46 30.16 -5.59 -8.15
N PRO A 47 30.96 -5.65 -9.23
CA PRO A 47 32.38 -5.32 -9.17
C PRO A 47 32.62 -3.84 -8.84
N MET A 48 31.60 -2.98 -9.00
CA MET A 48 31.67 -1.56 -8.64
C MET A 48 31.78 -1.32 -7.13
N CYS A 49 31.43 -2.33 -6.31
CA CYS A 49 31.59 -2.31 -4.86
C CYS A 49 32.93 -2.87 -4.39
N ALA A 50 33.83 -3.28 -5.31
CA ALA A 50 35.15 -3.75 -4.91
C ALA A 50 35.94 -2.62 -4.24
N PRO A 51 36.60 -2.89 -3.10
CA PRO A 51 37.41 -1.89 -2.44
C PRO A 51 38.50 -1.39 -3.40
N LEU A 52 38.60 -0.07 -3.54
CA LEU A 52 39.64 0.53 -4.38
C LEU A 52 41.03 0.18 -3.82
N PRO A 53 42.03 -0.07 -4.69
CA PRO A 53 43.40 -0.38 -4.26
C PRO A 53 44.03 0.71 -3.37
N ASP A 54 43.62 1.96 -3.56
CA ASP A 54 44.17 3.13 -2.88
C ASP A 54 43.10 3.84 -2.02
N PRO A 55 42.96 3.52 -0.72
CA PRO A 55 42.01 4.20 0.17
C PRO A 55 42.33 5.68 0.39
N ALA A 56 43.54 6.13 0.01
CA ALA A 56 44.00 7.52 0.11
C ALA A 56 43.48 8.43 -1.03
N LYS A 57 42.92 7.87 -2.11
CA LYS A 57 42.26 8.64 -3.19
C LYS A 57 40.77 8.83 -2.96
N LEU A 58 40.22 8.22 -1.91
CA LEU A 58 38.81 8.39 -1.56
C LEU A 58 38.62 9.78 -0.96
N LEU A 59 37.76 10.59 -1.57
CA LEU A 59 37.27 11.82 -0.95
C LEU A 59 36.60 11.45 0.39
N PRO A 60 36.82 12.22 1.47
CA PRO A 60 36.11 11.98 2.73
C PRO A 60 34.59 12.13 2.48
N GLY A 61 33.84 11.03 2.63
CA GLY A 61 32.41 10.95 2.34
C GLY A 61 32.02 10.30 1.00
N TYR A 62 32.93 9.57 0.35
CA TYR A 62 32.58 8.75 -0.81
C TYR A 62 31.99 7.41 -0.38
N ASP A 63 30.66 7.30 -0.48
CA ASP A 63 29.95 6.04 -0.29
C ASP A 63 29.88 5.31 -1.64
N PRO A 64 30.50 4.12 -1.78
CA PRO A 64 30.45 3.38 -3.04
C PRO A 64 29.01 2.95 -3.33
N VAL A 65 28.55 3.25 -4.55
CA VAL A 65 27.21 2.92 -5.04
C VAL A 65 27.30 1.98 -6.24
N ALA A 66 26.35 1.06 -6.34
CA ALA A 66 26.21 0.14 -7.47
C ALA A 66 24.88 0.39 -8.19
N ILE A 67 24.89 0.19 -9.50
CA ILE A 67 23.68 0.24 -10.33
C ILE A 67 23.10 -1.17 -10.35
N VAL A 68 21.90 -1.32 -9.82
CA VAL A 68 21.17 -2.60 -9.76
C VAL A 68 20.03 -2.54 -10.77
N LYS A 69 19.90 -3.59 -11.59
CA LYS A 69 18.78 -3.72 -12.52
C LYS A 69 17.53 -4.15 -11.73
N ALA A 70 16.41 -3.47 -11.95
CA ALA A 70 15.13 -3.87 -11.38
C ALA A 70 14.55 -5.03 -12.18
N ASP A 71 14.65 -6.24 -11.63
CA ASP A 71 14.19 -7.47 -12.25
C ASP A 71 13.67 -8.46 -11.18
N ASP A 72 12.46 -8.99 -11.37
CA ASP A 72 11.85 -10.05 -10.55
C ASP A 72 12.14 -11.45 -11.09
N ASN A 73 12.75 -11.54 -12.28
CA ASN A 73 12.99 -12.81 -12.95
C ASN A 73 14.32 -13.46 -12.52
N GLY A 74 15.14 -12.73 -11.77
CA GLY A 74 16.45 -13.17 -11.27
C GLY A 74 16.37 -13.72 -9.84
N MET A 75 17.20 -14.72 -9.53
CA MET A 75 17.40 -15.20 -8.14
C MET A 75 18.26 -14.23 -7.29
N GLU A 76 18.56 -13.04 -7.80
CA GLU A 76 19.35 -12.06 -7.07
C GLU A 76 18.44 -11.18 -6.18
N PRO A 77 18.65 -11.20 -4.85
CA PRO A 77 17.79 -10.44 -3.93
C PRO A 77 17.91 -8.93 -4.13
N ALA A 78 19.05 -8.45 -4.63
CA ALA A 78 19.26 -7.04 -4.94
C ALA A 78 18.33 -6.57 -6.08
N GLN A 79 18.16 -7.40 -7.13
CA GLN A 79 17.30 -7.06 -8.28
C GLN A 79 15.82 -7.04 -7.90
N ILE A 80 15.39 -8.04 -7.10
CA ILE A 80 14.04 -8.12 -6.56
C ILE A 80 13.77 -6.91 -5.65
N GLY A 81 14.72 -6.60 -4.76
CA GLY A 81 14.62 -5.45 -3.87
C GLY A 81 14.51 -4.13 -4.61
N ALA A 82 15.28 -3.97 -5.70
CA ALA A 82 15.23 -2.77 -6.53
C ALA A 82 13.86 -2.62 -7.23
N ASN A 83 13.37 -3.71 -7.82
CA ASN A 83 12.07 -3.74 -8.45
C ASN A 83 10.92 -3.46 -7.46
N LEU A 84 11.00 -4.00 -6.25
CA LEU A 84 10.01 -3.75 -5.20
C LEU A 84 9.96 -2.27 -4.82
N ASN A 85 11.12 -1.60 -4.72
CA ASN A 85 11.19 -0.19 -4.35
C ASN A 85 10.56 0.71 -5.42
N LEU A 86 10.89 0.45 -6.70
CA LEU A 86 10.27 1.11 -7.85
C LEU A 86 8.75 0.89 -7.89
N SER A 87 8.32 -0.36 -7.69
CA SER A 87 6.91 -0.75 -7.74
C SER A 87 6.11 -0.17 -6.58
N PHE A 88 6.71 -0.02 -5.41
CA PHE A 88 6.05 0.53 -4.21
C PHE A 88 5.58 1.97 -4.42
N GLY A 89 6.42 2.82 -4.99
CA GLY A 89 6.06 4.21 -5.27
C GLY A 89 4.85 4.31 -6.21
N LEU A 90 4.88 3.56 -7.32
CA LEU A 90 3.78 3.51 -8.29
C LEU A 90 2.50 2.92 -7.68
N ALA A 91 2.62 1.83 -6.92
CA ALA A 91 1.50 1.18 -6.24
C ALA A 91 0.82 2.11 -5.23
N LEU A 92 1.60 2.90 -4.48
CA LEU A 92 1.10 3.83 -3.49
C LEU A 92 0.28 4.95 -4.14
N TRP A 93 0.79 5.55 -5.23
CA TRP A 93 0.06 6.58 -5.96
C TRP A 93 -1.26 6.05 -6.51
N LEU A 94 -1.24 4.89 -7.17
CA LEU A 94 -2.46 4.28 -7.70
C LEU A 94 -3.45 3.89 -6.60
N ALA A 95 -2.97 3.36 -5.47
CA ALA A 95 -3.80 3.03 -4.33
C ALA A 95 -4.49 4.26 -3.72
N LEU A 96 -3.78 5.39 -3.61
CA LEU A 96 -4.35 6.65 -3.13
C LEU A 96 -5.44 7.18 -4.06
N PHE A 97 -5.18 7.23 -5.38
CA PHE A 97 -6.18 7.64 -6.35
C PHE A 97 -7.43 6.74 -6.27
N LEU A 98 -7.25 5.43 -6.33
CA LEU A 98 -8.35 4.47 -6.24
C LEU A 98 -9.15 4.63 -4.93
N HIS A 99 -8.46 4.92 -3.82
CA HIS A 99 -9.12 5.13 -2.54
C HIS A 99 -10.00 6.39 -2.54
N ILE A 100 -9.47 7.53 -3.02
CA ILE A 100 -10.22 8.79 -3.08
C ILE A 100 -11.43 8.66 -4.01
N PHE A 101 -11.23 8.11 -5.21
CA PHE A 101 -12.33 7.84 -6.14
C PHE A 101 -13.35 6.85 -5.57
N GLY A 102 -12.89 5.81 -4.87
CA GLY A 102 -13.75 4.84 -4.21
C GLY A 102 -14.63 5.45 -3.13
N VAL A 103 -14.08 6.38 -2.33
CA VAL A 103 -14.83 7.11 -1.30
C VAL A 103 -15.90 8.00 -1.93
N GLU A 104 -15.56 8.74 -2.99
CA GLU A 104 -16.51 9.62 -3.67
C GLU A 104 -17.68 8.83 -4.28
N ILE A 105 -17.38 7.74 -4.99
CA ILE A 105 -18.40 6.84 -5.54
C ILE A 105 -19.26 6.26 -4.42
N TYR A 106 -18.66 5.80 -3.33
CA TYR A 106 -19.40 5.26 -2.18
C TYR A 106 -20.39 6.28 -1.60
N LEU A 107 -19.97 7.54 -1.45
CA LEU A 107 -20.83 8.61 -0.97
C LEU A 107 -21.97 8.91 -1.95
N GLN A 108 -21.73 8.87 -3.26
CA GLN A 108 -22.77 9.08 -4.27
C GLN A 108 -23.82 7.97 -4.35
N LEU A 109 -23.47 6.73 -3.99
CA LEU A 109 -24.45 5.63 -3.90
C LEU A 109 -25.26 5.65 -2.59
N THR A 110 -24.68 6.18 -1.51
CA THR A 110 -25.29 6.25 -0.18
C THR A 110 -26.64 7.03 -0.09
N PRO A 111 -26.91 8.13 -0.82
CA PRO A 111 -28.16 8.86 -0.68
C PRO A 111 -29.40 8.02 -0.98
N ARG A 112 -29.39 7.14 -1.98
CA ARG A 112 -30.55 6.28 -2.30
C ARG A 112 -30.84 5.26 -1.19
N GLU A 113 -29.79 4.61 -0.68
CA GLU A 113 -29.91 3.65 0.41
C GLU A 113 -30.41 4.33 1.70
N SER A 114 -29.90 5.53 1.99
CA SER A 114 -30.31 6.31 3.15
C SER A 114 -31.79 6.72 3.12
N GLN A 115 -32.32 7.08 1.95
CA GLN A 115 -33.74 7.42 1.78
C GLN A 115 -34.63 6.20 1.98
N ARG A 116 -34.23 5.04 1.41
CA ARG A 116 -34.96 3.77 1.65
C ARG A 116 -35.00 3.41 3.12
N LEU A 117 -33.87 3.47 3.82
CA LEU A 117 -33.78 3.16 5.25
C LEU A 117 -34.59 4.15 6.09
N ARG A 118 -34.68 5.42 5.67
CA ARG A 118 -35.51 6.42 6.33
C ARG A 118 -37.00 6.13 6.20
N MET A 119 -37.45 5.66 5.03
CA MET A 119 -38.85 5.22 4.85
C MET A 119 -39.17 3.97 5.69
N VAL A 120 -38.30 2.96 5.70
CA VAL A 120 -38.50 1.75 6.52
C VAL A 120 -38.51 2.09 8.02
N SER A 121 -37.65 3.00 8.47
CA SER A 121 -37.66 3.47 9.86
C SER A 121 -38.95 4.23 10.20
N TYR A 122 -39.45 5.04 9.27
CA TYR A 122 -40.71 5.77 9.41
C TYR A 122 -41.91 4.82 9.58
N GLU A 123 -42.01 3.80 8.72
CA GLU A 123 -43.08 2.79 8.81
C GLU A 123 -43.03 2.00 10.12
N ARG A 124 -41.84 1.58 10.56
CA ARG A 124 -41.67 0.89 11.84
C ARG A 124 -42.02 1.78 13.03
N GLN A 125 -41.67 3.06 13.00
CA GLN A 125 -42.03 4.02 14.05
C GLN A 125 -43.54 4.27 14.10
N LYS A 126 -44.20 4.34 12.94
CA LYS A 126 -45.66 4.45 12.86
C LYS A 126 -46.35 3.19 13.42
N ALA A 127 -45.88 2.00 13.05
CA ALA A 127 -46.40 0.73 13.57
C ALA A 127 -46.17 0.57 15.09
N ALA A 128 -45.11 1.16 15.63
CA ALA A 128 -44.79 1.15 17.05
C ALA A 128 -45.49 2.29 17.86
N GLY A 129 -46.33 3.10 17.23
CA GLY A 129 -47.14 4.12 17.92
C GLY A 129 -46.39 5.38 18.36
N TYR A 130 -45.31 5.75 17.67
CA TYR A 130 -44.59 7.00 17.97
C TYR A 130 -45.41 8.24 17.58
N ALA A 131 -45.48 9.22 18.48
CA ALA A 131 -46.19 10.49 18.25
C ALA A 131 -45.62 11.33 17.10
N ASN A 132 -44.33 11.17 16.77
CA ASN A 132 -43.67 11.85 15.65
C ASN A 132 -42.67 10.90 14.95
N PRO A 133 -43.10 10.15 13.92
CA PRO A 133 -42.23 9.27 13.16
C PRO A 133 -41.27 10.08 12.27
N GLY A 134 -39.97 9.74 12.29
CA GLY A 134 -38.93 10.33 11.42
C GLY A 134 -37.84 11.16 12.12
N LEU A 135 -37.91 11.38 13.43
CA LEU A 135 -36.90 12.11 14.23
C LEU A 135 -36.03 11.15 15.07
N ARG A 136 -34.74 11.46 15.22
CA ARG A 136 -33.69 10.58 15.79
C ARG A 136 -33.90 10.16 17.25
N ARG A 137 -34.82 10.79 17.98
CA ARG A 137 -35.31 10.34 19.29
C ARG A 137 -36.48 11.22 19.70
N LEU A 138 -37.67 10.66 19.79
CA LEU A 138 -38.66 11.11 20.76
C LEU A 138 -39.65 9.95 21.02
N LYS A 139 -39.30 9.06 21.94
CA LYS A 139 -40.32 8.26 22.65
C LYS A 139 -41.03 9.24 23.57
N LEU A 140 -42.09 9.89 23.07
CA LEU A 140 -43.00 10.62 23.93
C LEU A 140 -44.19 9.70 24.24
N GLY A 141 -44.28 9.25 25.49
CA GLY A 141 -45.51 8.73 26.08
C GLY A 141 -45.84 7.27 25.79
N SER A 142 -45.12 6.34 26.42
CA SER A 142 -45.84 5.24 27.06
C SER A 142 -46.36 5.80 28.40
N PRO A 143 -47.68 5.95 28.63
CA PRO A 143 -48.16 5.92 30.00
C PRO A 143 -47.74 4.56 30.54
N CYS A 144 -46.99 4.61 31.62
CA CYS A 144 -46.75 3.48 32.50
C CYS A 144 -48.13 2.83 32.76
N ARG A 145 -48.38 1.67 32.14
CA ARG A 145 -49.51 0.83 32.52
C ARG A 145 -49.08 0.17 33.84
N LEU A 146 -49.23 0.93 34.92
CA LEU A 146 -49.29 0.45 36.28
C LEU A 146 -50.58 -0.40 36.35
N LEU A 147 -50.46 -1.68 36.03
CA LEU A 147 -51.47 -2.67 36.39
C LEU A 147 -51.19 -3.03 37.85
N VAL A 148 -52.11 -2.59 38.70
CA VAL A 148 -52.43 -3.19 40.00
C VAL A 148 -52.63 -4.69 39.83
#